data_AF-A0A538KA16-F1
#
_entry.id   AF-A0A538KA16-F1
#
_cell.length_a   1.000
_cell.length_b   1.000
_cell.length_c   1.000
_cell.angle_alpha   90.00
_cell.angle_beta   90.00
_cell.angle_gamma   90.00
#
_symmetry.space_group_name_H-M   'P 1'
#
loop_
_entity.id
_entity.type
_entity.pdbx_description
1 polymer ?
#
loop_
_entity_poly.entity_id
_entity_poly.type
_entity_poly.pdbx_seq_one_letter_code
_entity_poly.pdbx_strand_id
1 'polypeptide(L)'
;MDALAALLVFVVLVAAVALVVAPLRRGRTERLIAAEEARREELEAAKEAKYLEIRDAEMDFRMGKLSEADFRALDRQLRAEAVEILRDLDRLT
;
A
#
# COMPACT_ATOMS: atom_id res chain seq x y z
N MET A 1 12.88 46.88 27.97
CA MET A 1 11.44 46.57 28.10
C MET A 1 10.87 46.12 26.75
N ASP A 2 11.25 46.75 25.64
CA ASP A 2 10.73 46.45 24.29
C ASP A 2 11.13 45.09 23.73
N ALA A 3 12.35 44.62 24.01
CA ALA A 3 12.82 43.31 23.56
C ALA A 3 12.04 42.14 24.19
N LEU A 4 11.65 42.26 25.46
CA LEU A 4 10.82 41.26 26.14
C LEU A 4 9.40 41.24 25.57
N ALA A 5 8.82 42.42 25.31
CA ALA A 5 7.51 42.53 24.67
C ALA A 5 7.53 41.96 23.24
N ALA A 6 8.55 42.29 22.44
CA ALA A 6 8.72 41.76 21.10
C ALA A 6 8.89 40.23 21.09
N LEU A 7 9.67 39.68 22.02
CA LEU A 7 9.83 38.24 22.18
C LEU A 7 8.51 37.56 22.53
N LEU A 8 7.73 38.14 23.46
CA LEU A 8 6.45 37.60 23.89
C LEU A 8 5.43 37.59 22.74
N VAL A 9 5.35 38.68 21.96
CA VAL A 9 4.53 38.74 20.74
C VAL A 9 4.96 37.68 19.73
N PHE A 10 6.26 37.48 19.53
CA PHE A 10 6.77 36.45 18.63
C PHE A 10 6.38 35.04 19.08
N VAL A 11 6.53 34.70 20.37
CA VAL A 11 6.13 33.40 20.91
C VAL A 11 4.64 33.16 20.73
N VAL A 12 3.79 34.16 21.01
CA VAL A 12 2.34 34.06 20.83
C VAL A 12 1.99 33.85 19.36
N LEU A 13 2.67 34.56 18.44
CA LEU A 13 2.47 34.39 17.01
C LEU A 13 2.83 32.97 16.55
N VAL A 14 3.98 32.45 16.98
CA VAL A 14 4.42 31.08 16.66
C VAL A 14 3.45 30.05 17.23
N ALA A 15 3.00 30.24 18.47
CA ALA A 15 2.02 29.36 19.12
C ALA A 15 0.66 29.37 18.37
N ALA A 16 0.19 30.54 17.95
CA ALA A 16 -1.04 30.67 17.17
C ALA A 16 -0.92 29.97 15.80
N VAL A 17 0.21 30.17 15.10
CA VAL A 17 0.49 29.47 13.83
C VAL A 17 0.56 27.95 14.05
N ALA A 18 1.23 27.50 15.11
CA ALA A 18 1.33 26.08 15.43
C ALA A 18 -0.05 25.45 15.73
N LEU A 19 -0.93 26.16 16.44
CA LEU A 19 -2.29 25.71 16.75
C LEU A 19 -3.13 25.50 15.49
N VAL A 20 -2.96 26.37 14.48
CA VAL A 20 -3.67 26.26 13.20
C VAL A 20 -3.05 25.18 12.31
N VAL A 21 -1.72 25.10 12.24
CA VAL A 21 -1.02 24.18 11.34
C VAL A 21 -1.06 22.73 11.85
N ALA A 22 -1.05 22.51 13.17
CA ALA A 22 -1.05 21.17 13.78
C ALA A 22 -2.22 20.27 13.32
N PRO A 23 -3.51 20.67 13.38
CA PRO A 23 -4.61 19.81 12.94
C PRO A 23 -4.58 19.53 11.43
N LEU A 24 -4.16 20.49 10.61
CA LEU A 24 -4.00 20.31 9.16
C LEU A 24 -2.90 19.29 8.83
N ARG A 25 -1.78 19.31 9.56
CA ARG A 25 -0.71 18.32 9.40
C ARG A 25 -1.14 16.93 9.86
N ARG A 26 -1.84 16.83 11.00
CA ARG A 26 -2.39 15.55 11.50
C ARG A 26 -3.34 14.91 10.50
N GLY A 27 -4.33 15.67 10.00
CA GLY A 27 -5.27 15.14 9.01
C GLY A 27 -4.61 14.74 7.68
N ARG A 28 -3.52 15.40 7.27
CA ARG A 28 -2.74 14.96 6.11
C ARG A 28 -2.01 13.65 6.38
N THR A 29 -1.36 13.51 7.54
CA THR A 29 -0.65 12.28 7.92
C THR A 29 -1.60 11.10 8.03
N GLU A 30 -2.76 11.27 8.68
CA GLU A 30 -3.78 10.22 8.80
C GLU A 30 -4.30 9.75 7.43
N ARG A 31 -4.54 10.68 6.50
CA ARG A 31 -4.96 10.33 5.13
C ARG A 31 -3.88 9.59 4.35
N LEU A 32 -2.61 9.93 4.55
CA LEU A 32 -1.50 9.23 3.90
C LEU A 32 -1.38 7.81 4.43
N ILE A 33 -1.45 7.62 5.75
CA ILE A 33 -1.45 6.30 6.38
C ILE A 33 -2.63 5.46 5.88
N ALA A 34 -3.84 6.02 5.89
CA ALA A 34 -5.04 5.30 5.43
C ALA A 34 -4.95 4.93 3.93
N ALA A 35 -4.35 5.79 3.09
CA ALA A 35 -4.15 5.49 1.68
C ALA A 35 -3.11 4.38 1.46
N GLU A 36 -2.05 4.35 2.27
CA GLU A 36 -1.02 3.30 2.24
C GLU A 36 -1.58 1.96 2.73
N GLU A 37 -2.36 1.96 3.80
CA GLU A 37 -3.09 0.79 4.30
C GLU A 37 -4.07 0.25 3.25
N ALA A 38 -4.89 1.11 2.64
CA ALA A 38 -5.83 0.69 1.59
C ALA A 38 -5.11 0.09 0.38
N ARG A 39 -3.97 0.66 -0.03
CA ARG A 39 -3.15 0.12 -1.12
C ARG A 39 -2.56 -1.24 -0.77
N ARG A 40 -2.14 -1.42 0.47
CA ARG A 40 -1.65 -2.71 0.97
C ARG A 40 -2.76 -3.77 0.96
N GLU A 41 -3.95 -3.43 1.46
CA GLU A 41 -5.12 -4.33 1.43
C GLU A 41 -5.48 -4.75 0.00
N GLU A 42 -5.46 -3.82 -0.95
CA GLU A 42 -5.72 -4.10 -2.37
C GLU A 42 -4.70 -5.11 -2.94
N LEU A 43 -3.41 -4.93 -2.65
CA LEU A 43 -2.36 -5.85 -3.09
C LEU A 43 -2.44 -7.22 -2.39
N GLU A 44 -2.82 -7.26 -1.11
CA GLU A 44 -3.05 -8.50 -0.39
C GLU A 44 -4.22 -9.30 -0.99
N ALA A 45 -5.32 -8.61 -1.34
CA ALA A 45 -6.44 -9.22 -2.04
C ALA A 45 -6.05 -9.71 -3.45
N ALA A 46 -5.25 -8.94 -4.19
CA ALA A 46 -4.74 -9.35 -5.50
C ALA A 46 -3.86 -10.60 -5.41
N LYS A 47 -3.01 -10.69 -4.38
CA LYS A 47 -2.19 -11.89 -4.10
C LYS A 47 -3.08 -13.11 -3.85
N GLU A 48 -4.11 -12.98 -3.02
CA GLU A 48 -5.04 -14.08 -2.73
C GLU A 48 -5.79 -14.55 -3.99
N ALA A 49 -6.30 -13.60 -4.78
CA ALA A 49 -6.95 -13.91 -6.05
C ALA A 49 -6.00 -14.64 -7.01
N LYS A 50 -4.74 -14.18 -7.14
CA LYS A 50 -3.75 -14.82 -8.00
C LYS A 50 -3.38 -16.23 -7.53
N TYR A 51 -3.33 -16.46 -6.22
CA TYR A 51 -3.08 -17.80 -5.66
C TYR A 51 -4.24 -18.77 -5.93
N LEU A 52 -5.48 -18.29 -5.89
CA LEU A 52 -6.64 -19.08 -6.29
C LEU A 52 -6.56 -19.46 -7.77
N GLU A 53 -6.22 -18.51 -8.64
CA GLU A 53 -6.06 -18.75 -10.08
C GLU A 53 -5.00 -19.82 -10.40
N ILE A 54 -3.83 -19.77 -9.72
CA ILE A 54 -2.79 -20.80 -9.85
C ILE A 54 -3.33 -22.17 -9.43
N ARG A 55 -4.03 -22.23 -8.28
CA ARG A 55 -4.59 -23.49 -7.75
C ARG A 55 -5.64 -24.08 -8.68
N ASP A 56 -6.46 -23.24 -9.30
CA ASP A 56 -7.48 -23.66 -10.25
C ASP A 56 -6.85 -24.19 -11.53
N ALA A 57 -5.81 -23.53 -12.06
CA ALA A 57 -5.04 -24.02 -13.20
C ALA A 57 -4.39 -25.40 -12.91
N GLU A 58 -3.82 -25.58 -11.72
CA GLU A 58 -3.28 -26.88 -11.28
C GLU A 58 -4.38 -27.95 -11.14
N MET A 59 -5.57 -27.56 -10.71
CA MET A 59 -6.72 -28.47 -10.62
C MET A 59 -7.20 -28.90 -12.01
N ASP A 60 -7.31 -27.98 -12.96
CA ASP A 60 -7.72 -28.26 -14.33
C ASP A 60 -6.71 -29.15 -15.06
N PHE A 61 -5.42 -28.95 -14.85
CA PHE A 61 -4.38 -29.86 -15.34
C PHE A 61 -4.55 -31.27 -14.75
N ARG A 62 -4.74 -31.39 -13.43
CA ARG A 62 -4.96 -32.70 -12.78
C ARG A 62 -6.25 -33.40 -13.23
N MET A 63 -7.28 -32.64 -13.58
CA MET A 63 -8.51 -33.15 -14.16
C MET A 63 -8.36 -33.54 -15.64
N GLY A 64 -7.20 -33.31 -16.26
CA GLY A 64 -6.94 -33.61 -17.67
C GLY A 64 -7.60 -32.63 -18.64
N LYS A 65 -8.11 -31.48 -18.16
CA LYS A 65 -8.69 -30.44 -19.02
C LYS A 65 -7.63 -29.63 -19.75
N LEU A 66 -6.41 -29.62 -19.23
CA LEU A 66 -5.29 -28.88 -19.78
C LEU A 66 -4.17 -29.84 -20.20
N SER A 67 -3.55 -29.59 -21.35
CA SER A 67 -2.35 -30.33 -21.74
C SER A 67 -1.15 -29.91 -20.88
N GLU A 68 -0.13 -30.76 -20.78
CA GLU A 68 1.07 -30.44 -20.00
C GLU A 68 1.84 -29.24 -20.59
N ALA A 69 1.82 -29.07 -21.91
CA ALA A 69 2.46 -27.94 -22.58
C ALA A 69 1.75 -26.63 -22.25
N ASP A 70 0.41 -26.63 -22.32
CA ASP A 70 -0.42 -25.46 -22.00
C ASP A 70 -0.34 -25.11 -20.52
N PHE A 71 -0.37 -26.13 -19.64
CA PHE A 71 -0.18 -25.94 -18.20
C PHE A 71 1.15 -25.28 -17.89
N ARG A 72 2.25 -25.76 -18.49
CA ARG A 72 3.57 -25.17 -18.26
C ARG A 72 3.67 -23.73 -18.75
N ALA A 73 2.98 -23.38 -19.84
CA ALA A 73 2.95 -22.00 -20.33
C ALA A 73 2.16 -21.10 -19.37
N LEU A 74 0.97 -21.54 -18.96
CA LEU A 74 0.09 -20.83 -18.04
C LEU A 74 0.71 -20.67 -16.64
N ASP A 75 1.28 -21.73 -16.08
CA ASP A 75 1.92 -21.71 -14.76
C ASP A 75 3.07 -20.69 -14.70
N ARG A 76 3.91 -20.63 -15.74
CA ARG A 76 4.99 -19.64 -15.81
C ARG A 76 4.45 -18.21 -15.82
N GLN A 77 3.38 -17.95 -16.57
CA GLN A 77 2.76 -16.64 -16.65
C GLN A 77 2.16 -16.25 -15.28
N LEU A 78 1.33 -17.10 -14.70
CA LEU A 78 0.67 -16.83 -13.43
C LEU A 78 1.66 -16.62 -12.29
N ARG A 79 2.76 -17.39 -12.26
CA ARG A 79 3.84 -17.20 -11.28
C ARG A 79 4.60 -15.89 -11.50
N ALA A 80 4.81 -15.47 -12.74
CA ALA A 80 5.45 -14.18 -13.01
C ALA A 80 4.59 -13.02 -12.47
N GLU A 81 3.28 -13.06 -12.74
CA GLU A 81 2.32 -12.07 -12.22
C GLU A 81 2.25 -12.09 -10.68
N ALA A 82 2.26 -13.27 -10.05
CA ALA A 82 2.30 -13.40 -8.60
C ALA A 82 3.57 -12.78 -7.99
N VAL A 83 4.74 -12.98 -8.63
CA VAL A 83 6.01 -12.39 -8.19
C VAL A 83 5.97 -10.86 -8.29
N GLU A 84 5.31 -10.29 -9.30
CA GLU A 84 5.14 -8.84 -9.41
C GLU A 84 4.31 -8.28 -8.25
N ILE A 85 3.19 -8.92 -7.90
CA ILE A 85 2.35 -8.53 -6.76
C ILE A 85 3.15 -8.60 -5.45
N LEU A 86 3.95 -9.65 -5.25
CA LEU A 86 4.80 -9.78 -4.05
C LEU A 86 5.87 -8.70 -3.98
N ARG A 87 6.50 -8.34 -5.11
CA ARG A 87 7.46 -7.24 -5.16
C ARG A 87 6.82 -5.90 -4.83
N ASP A 88 5.59 -5.68 -5.26
CA ASP A 88 4.87 -4.45 -4.94
C ASP A 88 4.48 -4.37 -3.46
N LEU A 89 4.12 -5.50 -2.84
CA LEU A 89 3.93 -5.60 -1.39
C LEU A 89 5.22 -5.34 -0.60
N ASP A 90 6.34 -5.93 -1.02
CA ASP A 90 7.64 -5.72 -0.38
C ASP A 90 8.09 -4.25 -0.41
N ARG A 91 7.68 -3.47 -1.42
CA ARG A 91 7.97 -2.03 -1.50
C ARG A 91 7.15 -1.16 -0.53
N LEU A 92 6.04 -1.70 -0.01
CA LEU A 92 5.21 -1.04 1.00
C LEU A 92 5.57 -1.45 2.43
N THR A 93 6.55 -2.35 2.60
CA THR A 93 6.98 -2.89 3.91
C THR A 93 8.28 -2.22 4.36
#